data_AF-A0A0J7XHY2-F1
#
_entry.id   AF-A0A0J7XHY2-F1
#
_cell.length_a   1.000
_cell.length_b   1.000
_cell.length_c   1.000
_cell.angle_alpha   90.00
_cell.angle_beta   90.00
_cell.angle_gamma   90.00
#
_symmetry.space_group_name_H-M   'P 1'
#
loop_
_entity.id
_entity.type
_entity.pdbx_description
1 polymer ?
#
loop_
_entity_poly.entity_id
_entity_poly.type
_entity_poly.pdbx_seq_one_letter_code
_entity_poly.pdbx_strand_id
1 'polypeptide(L)'
;MTHETRESWLNAVAQGMAPLFEALDAPLPDRVRVAIGFTSRGAKAKAIGECWDNRLSADGHFEIFIRPDLAHAPDAMPAQIAAILAHELVHAAVGIPAGHGKAFKRAALGLGLVGPMRATTPGEAFLAAIAPILESVGPLPHARLDTDGESTAPKKQKTRMLKCECATCGYTVRTARKWLELAGAPLCPIEDHGQMQHEPLDDDEAEPEE
;
A
#
# COMPACT_ATOMS: atom_id res chain seq x y z
N MET A 1 14.36 -12.64 22.83
CA MET A 1 14.80 -13.59 21.78
C MET A 1 15.19 -12.77 20.55
N THR A 2 16.00 -13.29 19.63
CA THR A 2 16.31 -12.58 18.38
C THR A 2 15.58 -13.27 17.24
N HIS A 3 14.72 -12.53 16.53
CA HIS A 3 14.00 -13.02 15.36
C HIS A 3 14.82 -12.77 14.09
N GLU A 4 15.10 -13.80 13.31
CA GLU A 4 15.87 -13.68 12.06
C GLU A 4 14.99 -13.21 10.88
N THR A 5 13.68 -13.44 10.94
CA THR A 5 12.75 -13.10 9.87
C THR A 5 11.63 -12.18 10.36
N ARG A 6 11.14 -11.32 9.45
CA ARG A 6 10.01 -10.41 9.70
C ARG A 6 8.77 -11.20 10.10
N GLU A 7 8.52 -12.32 9.43
CA GLU A 7 7.38 -13.21 9.65
C GLU A 7 7.44 -13.84 11.04
N SER A 8 8.62 -14.31 11.48
CA SER A 8 8.77 -14.88 12.83
C SER A 8 8.53 -13.83 13.92
N TRP A 9 8.99 -12.60 13.71
CA TRP A 9 8.75 -11.47 14.62
C TRP A 9 7.26 -11.12 14.68
N LEU A 10 6.61 -10.99 13.53
CA LEU A 10 5.18 -10.64 13.44
C LEU A 10 4.29 -11.70 14.09
N ASN A 11 4.59 -12.99 13.89
CA ASN A 11 3.86 -14.08 14.55
C ASN A 11 4.06 -14.06 16.06
N ALA A 12 5.26 -13.73 16.55
CA ALA A 12 5.51 -13.59 17.99
C ALA A 12 4.76 -12.41 18.60
N VAL A 13 4.68 -11.26 17.92
CA VAL A 13 3.86 -10.12 18.35
C VAL A 13 2.36 -10.47 18.35
N ALA A 14 1.87 -11.15 17.30
CA ALA A 14 0.48 -11.63 17.25
C ALA A 14 0.16 -12.57 18.43
N GLN A 15 1.07 -13.52 18.73
CA GLN A 15 0.93 -14.42 19.87
C GLN A 15 0.95 -13.68 21.21
N GLY A 16 1.83 -12.67 21.36
CA GLY A 16 1.88 -11.81 22.54
C GLY A 16 0.60 -11.00 22.74
N MET A 17 -0.12 -10.67 21.67
CA MET A 17 -1.41 -9.98 21.74
C MET A 17 -2.59 -10.91 22.02
N ALA A 18 -2.46 -12.23 21.86
CA ALA A 18 -3.58 -13.16 22.02
C ALA A 18 -4.35 -13.00 23.35
N PRO A 19 -3.71 -12.82 24.53
CA PRO A 19 -4.43 -12.57 25.79
C PRO A 19 -5.27 -11.28 25.79
N LEU A 20 -4.86 -10.26 25.03
CA LEU A 20 -5.63 -9.02 24.89
C LEU A 20 -6.92 -9.26 24.11
N PHE A 21 -6.88 -10.13 23.10
CA PHE A 21 -8.03 -10.54 22.30
C PHE A 21 -8.99 -11.44 23.09
N GLU A 22 -8.45 -12.39 23.86
CA GLU A 22 -9.23 -13.23 24.79
C GLU A 22 -10.02 -12.39 25.80
N ALA A 23 -9.38 -11.37 26.40
CA ALA A 23 -10.03 -10.47 27.36
C ALA A 23 -11.17 -9.63 26.77
N LEU A 24 -11.29 -9.57 25.45
CA LEU A 24 -12.31 -8.82 24.71
C LEU A 24 -13.43 -9.72 24.14
N ASP A 25 -13.47 -11.00 24.53
CA ASP A 25 -14.36 -12.02 23.97
C ASP A 25 -14.26 -12.10 22.44
N ALA A 26 -13.04 -11.95 21.91
CA ALA A 26 -12.73 -11.99 20.49
C ALA A 26 -11.39 -12.74 20.27
N PRO A 27 -11.29 -14.02 20.64
CA PRO A 27 -10.05 -14.78 20.55
C PRO A 27 -9.49 -14.79 19.13
N LEU A 28 -8.16 -14.82 19.01
CA LEU A 28 -7.52 -14.98 17.72
C LEU A 28 -7.78 -16.40 17.18
N PRO A 29 -7.99 -16.58 15.87
CA PRO A 29 -8.12 -17.91 15.30
C PRO A 29 -6.76 -18.65 15.33
N ASP A 30 -6.81 -19.97 15.45
CA ASP A 30 -5.60 -20.83 15.56
C ASP A 30 -4.65 -20.73 14.35
N ARG A 31 -5.19 -20.32 13.19
CA ARG A 31 -4.48 -20.32 11.90
C ARG A 31 -4.44 -18.92 11.32
N VAL A 32 -3.44 -18.15 11.73
CA VAL A 32 -3.09 -16.85 11.14
C VAL A 32 -1.65 -16.89 10.67
N ARG A 33 -1.39 -16.34 9.49
CA ARG A 33 -0.04 -16.02 9.03
C ARG A 33 0.06 -14.56 8.68
N VAL A 34 1.22 -13.96 8.97
CA VAL A 34 1.50 -12.56 8.71
C VAL A 34 2.75 -12.45 7.86
N ALA A 35 2.70 -11.61 6.82
CA ALA A 35 3.84 -11.32 5.95
C ALA A 35 4.01 -9.81 5.73
N ILE A 36 5.26 -9.40 5.50
CA ILE A 36 5.55 -8.05 4.99
C ILE A 36 5.51 -8.10 3.47
N GLY A 37 4.58 -7.35 2.87
CA GLY A 37 4.34 -7.34 1.43
C GLY A 37 3.30 -6.32 1.03
N PHE A 38 3.23 -6.01 -0.27
CA PHE A 38 2.17 -5.15 -0.76
C PHE A 38 0.82 -5.85 -0.64
N THR A 39 -0.22 -5.08 -0.33
CA THR A 39 -1.61 -5.55 -0.36
C THR A 39 -2.06 -5.82 -1.80
N SER A 40 -3.24 -6.41 -1.97
CA SER A 40 -3.84 -6.82 -3.25
C SER A 40 -3.84 -5.75 -4.35
N ARG A 41 -3.83 -4.46 -3.97
CA ARG A 41 -3.84 -3.31 -4.89
C ARG A 41 -2.45 -2.66 -5.10
N GLY A 42 -1.39 -3.27 -4.56
CA GLY A 42 -0.01 -2.87 -4.78
C GLY A 42 0.45 -1.62 -4.02
N ALA A 43 1.67 -1.17 -4.32
CA ALA A 43 2.35 -0.05 -3.65
C ALA A 43 1.62 1.30 -3.70
N LYS A 44 0.69 1.51 -4.65
CA LYS A 44 -0.07 2.76 -4.77
C LYS A 44 -1.42 2.73 -4.05
N ALA A 45 -1.76 1.61 -3.42
CA ALA A 45 -3.00 1.48 -2.67
C ALA A 45 -3.02 2.43 -1.46
N LYS A 46 -4.20 2.73 -0.94
CA LYS A 46 -4.33 3.42 0.35
C LYS A 46 -4.29 2.47 1.54
N ALA A 47 -4.59 1.19 1.32
CA ALA A 47 -4.55 0.17 2.35
C ALA A 47 -3.10 -0.13 2.74
N ILE A 48 -2.82 -0.09 4.05
CA ILE A 48 -1.50 -0.33 4.65
C ILE A 48 -1.39 -1.70 5.34
N GLY A 49 -2.53 -2.30 5.65
CA GLY A 49 -2.69 -3.69 6.02
C GLY A 49 -3.84 -4.31 5.20
N GLU A 50 -3.86 -5.63 5.09
CA GLU A 50 -4.95 -6.39 4.50
C GLU A 50 -5.03 -7.80 5.11
N CYS A 51 -6.23 -8.20 5.53
CA CYS A 51 -6.55 -9.53 6.03
C CYS A 51 -7.41 -10.30 5.03
N TRP A 52 -6.93 -11.46 4.59
CA TRP A 52 -7.66 -12.39 3.73
C TRP A 52 -8.38 -13.44 4.54
N ASP A 53 -9.61 -13.75 4.13
CA ASP A 53 -10.43 -14.77 4.75
C ASP A 53 -9.76 -16.15 4.66
N ASN A 54 -9.84 -16.94 5.73
CA ASN A 54 -9.23 -18.26 5.77
C ASN A 54 -9.78 -19.23 4.72
N ARG A 55 -11.00 -19.02 4.24
CA ARG A 55 -11.61 -19.82 3.15
C ARG A 55 -10.92 -19.59 1.80
N LEU A 56 -10.13 -18.53 1.67
CA LEU A 56 -9.37 -18.21 0.47
C LEU A 56 -7.92 -18.73 0.51
N SER A 57 -7.52 -19.34 1.63
CA SER A 57 -6.23 -20.02 1.76
C SER A 57 -6.42 -21.53 1.66
N ALA A 58 -5.63 -22.19 0.81
CA ALA A 58 -5.76 -23.63 0.54
C ALA A 58 -5.53 -24.51 1.78
N ASP A 59 -4.78 -24.00 2.76
CA ASP A 59 -4.55 -24.64 4.05
C ASP A 59 -5.27 -23.91 5.21
N GLY A 60 -6.27 -23.09 4.91
CA GLY A 60 -7.20 -22.57 5.90
C GLY A 60 -6.63 -21.54 6.89
N HIS A 61 -5.61 -20.78 6.50
CA HIS A 61 -5.10 -19.66 7.30
C HIS A 61 -5.75 -18.34 6.90
N PHE A 62 -6.01 -17.47 7.88
CA PHE A 62 -6.10 -16.04 7.58
C PHE A 62 -4.72 -15.54 7.15
N GLU A 63 -4.63 -14.90 5.98
CA GLU A 63 -3.38 -14.33 5.47
C GLU A 63 -3.40 -12.82 5.67
N ILE A 64 -2.48 -12.31 6.48
CA ILE A 64 -2.34 -10.88 6.76
C ILE A 64 -1.10 -10.34 6.05
N PHE A 65 -1.28 -9.25 5.30
CA PHE A 65 -0.19 -8.51 4.66
C PHE A 65 -0.08 -7.12 5.29
N ILE A 66 1.15 -6.72 5.63
CA ILE A 66 1.47 -5.36 6.07
C ILE A 66 2.48 -4.77 5.09
N ARG A 67 2.21 -3.54 4.65
CA ARG A 67 3.02 -2.89 3.62
C ARG A 67 4.48 -2.68 4.08
N PRO A 68 5.45 -2.88 3.17
CA PRO A 68 6.88 -2.78 3.50
C PRO A 68 7.40 -1.34 3.55
N ASP A 69 6.62 -0.36 3.10
CA ASP A 69 7.06 1.02 2.84
C ASP A 69 6.55 2.03 3.89
N LEU A 70 6.15 1.53 5.05
CA LEU A 70 5.60 2.29 6.17
C LEU A 70 6.71 2.86 7.07
N ALA A 71 6.40 3.98 7.73
CA ALA A 71 7.22 4.71 8.73
C ALA A 71 8.49 5.43 8.20
N HIS A 72 8.59 6.74 8.44
CA HIS A 72 9.81 7.52 8.16
C HIS A 72 10.75 7.60 9.38
N ALA A 73 10.25 7.28 10.58
CA ALA A 73 11.01 7.26 11.84
C ALA A 73 11.26 5.81 12.28
N PRO A 74 12.53 5.34 12.32
CA PRO A 74 12.87 3.94 12.64
C PRO A 74 12.43 3.46 14.04
N ASP A 75 12.44 4.36 15.03
CA ASP A 75 12.11 4.09 16.43
C ASP A 75 10.61 3.86 16.67
N ALA A 76 9.75 4.55 15.91
CA ALA A 76 8.30 4.37 15.99
C ALA A 76 7.79 3.16 15.16
N MET A 77 8.64 2.60 14.29
CA MET A 77 8.25 1.57 13.31
C MET A 77 7.66 0.29 13.96
N PRO A 78 8.24 -0.30 15.02
CA PRO A 78 7.69 -1.52 15.61
C PRO A 78 6.28 -1.34 16.17
N ALA A 79 6.03 -0.24 16.90
CA ALA A 79 4.71 0.07 17.45
C ALA A 79 3.69 0.39 16.36
N GLN A 80 4.10 1.08 15.30
CA GLN A 80 3.24 1.36 14.15
C GLN A 80 2.84 0.07 13.42
N ILE A 81 3.79 -0.83 13.15
CA ILE A 81 3.51 -2.12 12.53
C ILE A 81 2.63 -2.98 13.42
N ALA A 82 2.86 -3.00 14.74
CA ALA A 82 2.02 -3.72 15.68
C ALA A 82 0.58 -3.19 15.70
N ALA A 83 0.37 -1.87 15.58
CA ALA A 83 -0.96 -1.28 15.51
C ALA A 83 -1.72 -1.69 14.24
N ILE A 84 -1.03 -1.77 13.10
CA ILE A 84 -1.62 -2.25 11.84
C ILE A 84 -1.91 -3.75 11.95
N LEU A 85 -0.98 -4.53 12.50
CA LEU A 85 -1.20 -5.95 12.76
C LEU A 85 -2.43 -6.17 13.66
N ALA A 86 -2.58 -5.39 14.73
CA ALA A 86 -3.74 -5.47 15.61
C ALA A 86 -5.05 -5.18 14.88
N HIS A 87 -5.07 -4.17 13.99
CA HIS A 87 -6.24 -3.90 13.14
C HIS A 87 -6.62 -5.11 12.28
N GLU A 88 -5.65 -5.73 11.61
CA GLU A 88 -5.91 -6.87 10.72
C GLU A 88 -6.27 -8.14 11.51
N LEU A 89 -5.69 -8.33 12.70
CA LEU A 89 -6.07 -9.40 13.62
C LEU A 89 -7.50 -9.25 14.15
N VAL A 90 -8.01 -8.02 14.31
CA VAL A 90 -9.44 -7.82 14.62
C VAL A 90 -10.31 -8.38 13.50
N HIS A 91 -9.98 -8.16 12.22
CA HIS A 91 -10.73 -8.79 11.11
C HIS A 91 -10.71 -10.31 11.19
N ALA A 92 -9.57 -10.91 11.54
CA ALA A 92 -9.45 -12.35 11.71
C ALA A 92 -10.30 -12.86 12.90
N ALA A 93 -10.26 -12.16 14.04
CA ALA A 93 -10.97 -12.53 15.27
C ALA A 93 -12.50 -12.40 15.16
N VAL A 94 -13.00 -11.34 14.52
CA VAL A 94 -14.46 -11.11 14.39
C VAL A 94 -15.04 -11.66 13.09
N GLY A 95 -14.19 -12.16 12.19
CA GLY A 95 -14.53 -12.66 10.85
C GLY A 95 -14.65 -11.55 9.81
N ILE A 96 -14.13 -11.81 8.59
CA ILE A 96 -14.13 -10.85 7.47
C ILE A 96 -15.51 -10.23 7.16
N PRO A 97 -16.64 -10.97 7.18
CA PRO A 97 -17.95 -10.40 6.89
C PRO A 97 -18.40 -9.28 7.84
N ALA A 98 -17.83 -9.22 9.05
CA ALA A 98 -18.13 -8.14 9.99
C ALA A 98 -17.65 -6.77 9.47
N GLY A 99 -16.65 -6.76 8.58
CA GLY A 99 -15.97 -5.56 8.10
C GLY A 99 -15.60 -4.64 9.26
N HIS A 100 -15.78 -3.34 9.09
CA HIS A 100 -15.58 -2.34 10.16
C HIS A 100 -16.86 -2.08 10.99
N GLY A 101 -17.68 -3.12 11.20
CA GLY A 101 -18.96 -3.06 11.89
C GLY A 101 -18.87 -3.02 13.42
N LYS A 102 -19.99 -3.33 14.11
CA LYS A 102 -20.09 -3.24 15.58
C LYS A 102 -19.08 -4.14 16.31
N ALA A 103 -18.92 -5.39 15.87
CA ALA A 103 -17.99 -6.34 16.48
C ALA A 103 -16.53 -5.87 16.35
N PHE A 104 -16.14 -5.48 15.13
CA PHE A 104 -14.83 -4.88 14.86
C PHE A 104 -14.59 -3.65 15.74
N LYS A 105 -15.54 -2.71 15.77
CA LYS A 105 -15.42 -1.48 16.56
C LYS A 105 -15.21 -1.77 18.05
N ARG A 106 -15.95 -2.74 18.60
CA ARG A 106 -15.82 -3.13 20.01
C ARG A 106 -14.40 -3.65 20.30
N ALA A 107 -13.91 -4.59 19.50
CA ALA A 107 -12.59 -5.18 19.69
C ALA A 107 -11.47 -4.14 19.46
N ALA A 108 -11.53 -3.37 18.37
CA ALA A 108 -10.52 -2.35 18.05
C ALA A 108 -10.42 -1.27 19.15
N LEU A 109 -11.55 -0.74 19.62
CA LEU A 109 -11.55 0.23 20.73
C LEU A 109 -11.10 -0.42 22.05
N GLY A 110 -11.49 -1.67 22.30
CA GLY A 110 -11.07 -2.42 23.49
C GLY A 110 -9.56 -2.67 23.56
N LEU A 111 -8.90 -2.86 22.41
CA LEU A 111 -7.44 -2.92 22.31
C LEU A 111 -6.77 -1.56 22.51
N GLY A 112 -7.53 -0.46 22.51
CA GLY A 112 -7.00 0.90 22.60
C GLY A 112 -6.64 1.53 21.25
N LEU A 113 -7.08 0.95 20.13
CA LEU A 113 -7.04 1.62 18.83
C LEU A 113 -8.08 2.75 18.79
N VAL A 114 -7.80 3.84 18.08
CA VAL A 114 -8.66 5.03 18.02
C VAL A 114 -8.86 5.53 16.60
N GLY A 115 -9.74 6.51 16.42
CA GLY A 115 -10.04 7.13 15.12
C GLY A 115 -11.08 6.37 14.28
N PRO A 116 -11.16 6.66 12.96
CA PRO A 116 -12.07 5.96 12.06
C PRO A 116 -11.72 4.47 11.97
N MET A 117 -12.70 3.57 12.08
CA MET A 117 -12.43 2.12 12.07
C MET A 117 -11.77 1.60 10.80
N ARG A 118 -11.88 2.32 9.67
CA ARG A 118 -11.19 1.99 8.40
C ARG A 118 -9.73 2.44 8.35
N ALA A 119 -9.29 3.24 9.32
CA ALA A 119 -7.98 3.89 9.37
C ALA A 119 -7.61 4.19 10.82
N THR A 120 -7.62 3.15 11.67
CA THR A 120 -7.33 3.30 13.09
C THR A 120 -5.89 3.69 13.33
N THR A 121 -5.64 4.43 14.40
CA THR A 121 -4.30 4.74 14.92
C THR A 121 -4.14 4.18 16.34
N PRO A 122 -2.92 3.91 16.82
CA PRO A 122 -2.73 3.50 18.21
C PRO A 122 -3.06 4.65 19.16
N GLY A 123 -3.90 4.40 20.17
CA GLY A 123 -4.06 5.28 21.32
C GLY A 123 -3.05 4.97 22.43
N GLU A 124 -3.01 5.79 23.48
CA GLU A 124 -2.10 5.60 24.62
C GLU A 124 -2.26 4.23 25.29
N ALA A 125 -3.50 3.75 25.43
CA ALA A 125 -3.77 2.43 26.00
C ALA A 125 -3.17 1.29 25.16
N PHE A 126 -3.26 1.37 23.82
CA PHE A 126 -2.63 0.39 22.94
C PHE A 126 -1.11 0.44 23.05
N LEU A 127 -0.52 1.64 23.05
CA LEU A 127 0.93 1.83 23.18
C LEU A 127 1.46 1.27 24.50
N ALA A 128 0.74 1.48 25.61
CA ALA A 128 1.09 0.93 26.90
C ALA A 128 0.98 -0.61 26.94
N ALA A 129 -0.05 -1.18 26.31
CA ALA A 129 -0.25 -2.63 26.26
C ALA A 129 0.77 -3.34 25.34
N ILE A 130 1.16 -2.71 24.23
CA ILE A 130 2.06 -3.33 23.24
C ILE A 130 3.53 -3.20 23.62
N ALA A 131 3.92 -2.17 24.39
CA ALA A 131 5.29 -1.95 24.82
C ALA A 131 5.98 -3.19 25.47
N PRO A 132 5.39 -3.85 26.50
CA PRO A 132 6.02 -5.03 27.09
C PRO A 132 6.09 -6.23 26.13
N ILE A 133 5.16 -6.35 25.19
CA ILE A 133 5.20 -7.38 24.14
C ILE A 133 6.38 -7.13 23.21
N LEU A 134 6.54 -5.90 22.73
CA LEU A 134 7.64 -5.52 21.84
C LEU A 134 9.01 -5.65 22.53
N GLU A 135 9.09 -5.30 23.82
CA GLU A 135 10.31 -5.49 24.62
C GLU A 135 10.69 -6.97 24.73
N SER A 136 9.70 -7.86 24.94
CA SER A 136 9.93 -9.31 25.01
C SER A 136 10.34 -9.93 23.67
N VAL A 137 9.67 -9.53 22.59
CA VAL A 137 9.95 -9.99 21.22
C VAL A 137 11.30 -9.48 20.73
N GLY A 138 11.68 -8.25 21.10
CA GLY A 138 12.94 -7.64 20.71
C GLY A 138 12.87 -6.90 19.36
N PRO A 139 14.02 -6.53 18.78
CA PRO A 139 14.07 -5.66 17.61
C PRO A 139 13.44 -6.31 16.38
N LEU A 140 12.73 -5.49 15.60
CA LEU A 140 12.12 -5.90 14.33
C LEU A 140 13.21 -6.05 13.26
N PRO A 141 13.39 -7.23 12.63
CA PRO A 141 14.31 -7.43 11.50
C PRO A 141 13.76 -6.85 10.20
N HIS A 142 13.47 -5.55 10.17
CA HIS A 142 12.91 -4.83 9.04
C HIS A 142 13.44 -3.41 8.99
N ALA A 143 13.54 -2.87 7.78
CA ALA A 143 13.67 -1.46 7.50
C ALA A 143 12.67 -1.10 6.39
N ARG A 144 12.24 0.16 6.37
CA ARG A 144 11.33 0.67 5.33
C ARG A 144 11.89 0.36 3.94
N LEU A 145 11.07 -0.23 3.09
CA LEU A 145 11.33 -0.32 1.66
C LEU A 145 11.03 1.04 1.01
N ASP A 146 12.04 1.65 0.40
CA ASP A 146 11.82 2.83 -0.44
C ASP A 146 11.25 2.42 -1.80
N THR A 147 10.09 2.98 -2.16
CA THR A 147 9.37 2.62 -3.38
C THR A 147 9.52 3.66 -4.49
N ASP A 148 10.20 4.78 -4.21
CA ASP A 148 10.48 5.83 -5.20
C ASP A 148 11.76 5.53 -6.03
N GLY A 149 12.50 4.48 -5.69
CA GLY A 149 13.73 4.05 -6.37
C GLY A 149 13.51 3.17 -7.62
N GLU A 150 14.63 2.68 -8.17
CA GLU A 150 14.60 1.72 -9.29
C GLU A 150 14.24 0.31 -8.81
N SER A 151 13.52 -0.43 -9.65
CA SER A 151 13.24 -1.86 -9.44
C SER A 151 13.33 -2.59 -10.78
N THR A 152 13.21 -3.92 -10.74
CA THR A 152 13.11 -4.76 -11.95
C THR A 152 11.77 -4.60 -12.68
N ALA A 153 10.84 -3.79 -12.14
CA ALA A 153 9.61 -3.48 -12.84
C ALA A 153 9.93 -2.74 -14.16
N PRO A 154 9.19 -3.03 -15.24
CA PRO A 154 9.33 -2.28 -16.49
C PRO A 154 9.24 -0.79 -16.21
N LYS A 155 10.20 -0.02 -16.75
CA LYS A 155 10.17 1.44 -16.63
C LYS A 155 8.81 1.90 -17.14
N LYS A 156 8.14 2.74 -16.34
CA LYS A 156 6.88 3.34 -16.75
C LYS A 156 7.10 3.99 -18.11
N GLN A 157 6.43 3.49 -19.14
CA GLN A 157 6.39 4.17 -20.43
C GLN A 157 5.75 5.54 -20.17
N LYS A 158 6.57 6.59 -20.26
CA LYS A 158 6.07 7.95 -20.22
C LYS A 158 5.32 8.18 -21.53
N THR A 159 4.15 8.77 -21.47
CA THR A 159 3.43 9.18 -22.66
C THR A 159 4.30 10.18 -23.41
N ARG A 160 4.92 9.77 -24.53
CA ARG A 160 5.79 10.61 -25.37
C ARG A 160 4.95 11.51 -26.29
N MET A 161 3.94 12.18 -25.74
CA MET A 161 3.12 13.07 -26.56
C MET A 161 3.91 14.34 -26.84
N LEU A 162 4.02 14.65 -28.12
CA LEU A 162 4.71 15.82 -28.64
C LEU A 162 3.76 17.02 -28.59
N LYS A 163 4.29 18.17 -28.17
CA LYS A 163 3.54 19.42 -28.09
C LYS A 163 3.40 20.00 -29.49
N CYS A 164 2.19 20.34 -29.87
CA CYS A 164 1.88 21.23 -30.98
C CYS A 164 1.39 22.56 -30.42
N GLU A 165 1.80 23.67 -31.01
CA GLU A 165 1.44 25.02 -30.58
C GLU A 165 1.04 25.88 -31.79
N CYS A 166 -0.07 26.60 -31.67
CA CYS A 166 -0.47 27.57 -32.67
C CYS A 166 0.40 28.82 -32.56
N ALA A 167 1.08 29.20 -33.65
CA ALA A 167 1.93 30.38 -33.67
C ALA A 167 1.17 31.71 -33.50
N THR A 168 -0.14 31.74 -33.80
CA THR A 168 -0.96 32.96 -33.73
C THR A 168 -1.49 33.22 -32.33
N CYS A 169 -2.04 32.21 -31.66
CA CYS A 169 -2.74 32.39 -30.37
C CYS A 169 -2.16 31.62 -29.19
N GLY A 170 -1.12 30.80 -29.42
CA GLY A 170 -0.51 29.98 -28.36
C GLY A 170 -1.39 28.82 -27.89
N TYR A 171 -2.48 28.48 -28.60
CA TYR A 171 -3.25 27.27 -28.30
C TYR A 171 -2.35 26.04 -28.40
N THR A 172 -2.43 25.12 -27.43
CA THR A 172 -1.58 23.93 -27.41
C THR A 172 -2.39 22.64 -27.42
N VAL A 173 -1.89 21.67 -28.19
CA VAL A 173 -2.38 20.30 -28.23
C VAL A 173 -1.19 19.38 -28.04
N ARG A 174 -1.41 18.20 -27.46
CA ARG A 174 -0.41 17.14 -27.45
C ARG A 174 -0.91 15.99 -28.31
N THR A 175 -0.04 15.41 -29.13
CA THR A 175 -0.37 14.25 -29.98
C THR A 175 0.77 13.24 -29.98
N ALA A 176 0.51 12.00 -30.39
CA ALA A 176 1.55 10.98 -30.52
C ALA A 176 2.37 11.19 -31.80
N ARG A 177 3.66 10.84 -31.77
CA ARG A 177 4.58 10.87 -32.93
C ARG A 177 3.95 10.25 -34.18
N LYS A 178 3.36 9.07 -34.04
CA LYS A 178 2.61 8.36 -35.10
C LYS A 178 1.63 9.26 -35.86
N TRP A 179 0.89 10.14 -35.18
CA TRP A 179 -0.09 10.99 -35.85
C TRP A 179 0.55 12.19 -36.56
N LEU A 180 1.68 12.69 -36.06
CA LEU A 180 2.44 13.72 -36.78
C LEU A 180 3.07 13.16 -38.06
N GLU A 181 3.59 11.94 -38.01
CA GLU A 181 4.17 11.27 -39.18
C GLU A 181 3.11 10.91 -40.22
N LEU A 182 1.96 10.40 -39.79
CA LEU A 182 0.90 9.94 -40.70
C LEU A 182 0.01 11.07 -41.25
N ALA A 183 -0.30 12.08 -40.43
CA ALA A 183 -1.32 13.08 -40.74
C ALA A 183 -0.83 14.53 -40.60
N GLY A 184 0.40 14.75 -40.14
CA GLY A 184 0.94 16.09 -39.88
C GLY A 184 0.40 16.73 -38.59
N ALA A 185 0.86 17.94 -38.33
CA ALA A 185 0.42 18.71 -37.17
C ALA A 185 -1.08 19.07 -37.26
N PRO A 186 -1.83 19.07 -36.14
CA PRO A 186 -3.23 19.44 -36.12
C PRO A 186 -3.45 20.90 -36.53
N LEU A 187 -4.67 21.22 -36.96
CA LEU A 187 -5.12 22.59 -37.16
C LEU A 187 -5.53 23.23 -35.83
N CYS A 188 -5.25 24.53 -35.67
CA CYS A 188 -5.79 25.31 -34.57
C CYS A 188 -7.32 25.38 -34.70
N PRO A 189 -8.09 25.21 -33.60
CA PRO A 189 -9.55 25.25 -33.64
C PRO A 189 -10.12 26.67 -33.82
N ILE A 190 -9.27 27.71 -33.76
CA ILE A 190 -9.69 29.09 -34.02
C ILE A 190 -9.61 29.32 -35.53
N GLU A 191 -10.68 29.91 -36.08
CA GLU A 191 -10.79 30.26 -37.50
C GLU A 191 -9.56 31.04 -37.97
N ASP A 192 -9.11 30.74 -39.20
CA ASP A 192 -7.96 31.35 -39.87
C ASP A 192 -6.57 31.18 -39.23
N HIS A 193 -6.43 30.43 -38.13
CA HIS A 193 -5.12 30.22 -37.48
C HIS A 193 -4.27 29.10 -38.12
N GLY A 194 -4.88 28.18 -38.87
CA GLY A 194 -4.17 27.19 -39.67
C GLY A 194 -3.45 26.10 -38.87
N GLN A 195 -2.42 25.50 -39.49
CA GLN A 195 -1.67 24.36 -38.95
C GLN A 195 -0.76 24.77 -37.77
N MET A 196 -0.76 23.97 -36.72
CA MET A 196 0.06 24.17 -35.52
C MET A 196 1.51 23.72 -35.75
N GLN A 197 2.45 24.25 -34.96
CA GLN A 197 3.88 23.93 -35.04
C GLN A 197 4.28 22.92 -33.97
N HIS A 198 5.23 22.05 -34.26
CA HIS A 198 5.87 21.15 -33.29
C HIS A 198 7.38 21.10 -33.53
N GLU A 199 8.12 20.61 -32.53
CA GLU A 199 9.56 20.35 -32.66
C GLU A 199 9.81 19.27 -33.72
N PRO A 200 10.95 19.31 -34.44
CA PRO A 200 11.32 18.27 -35.39
C PRO A 200 11.27 16.87 -34.78
N LEU A 201 10.88 15.89 -35.59
CA LEU A 201 10.89 14.50 -35.19
C LEU A 201 12.32 13.96 -35.37
N ASP A 202 13.04 13.71 -34.27
CA ASP A 202 14.37 13.08 -34.35
C ASP A 202 14.23 11.63 -34.85
N ASP A 203 15.15 11.19 -35.72
CA ASP A 203 15.18 9.86 -36.36
C ASP A 203 15.62 8.71 -35.42
N ASP A 204 16.19 9.02 -34.24
CA ASP A 204 16.90 8.05 -33.39
C ASP A 204 16.02 7.31 -32.35
N GLU A 205 14.69 7.42 -32.43
CA GLU A 205 13.77 6.70 -31.55
C GLU A 205 12.93 5.66 -32.30
N ALA A 206 13.57 4.84 -33.13
CA ALA A 206 12.97 3.60 -33.60
C ALA A 206 12.55 2.78 -32.36
N GLU A 207 11.26 2.46 -32.28
CA GLU A 207 10.72 1.58 -31.24
C GLU A 207 11.48 0.25 -31.29
N PRO A 208 11.84 -0.38 -30.16
CA PRO A 208 12.32 -1.75 -30.19
C PRO A 208 11.18 -2.60 -30.76
N GLU A 209 11.46 -3.29 -31.87
CA GLU A 209 10.56 -4.28 -32.46
C GLU A 209 10.21 -5.35 -31.40
N GLU A 210 8.92 -5.74 -31.40
CA GLU A 210 8.24 -6.60 -30.41
C GLU A 210 8.93 -7.95 -30.10
#